data_AF-A0A8J7N1Q1-F1
#
_entry.id   AF-A0A8J7N1Q1-F1
#
_cell.length_a   1.000
_cell.length_b   1.000
_cell.length_c   1.000
_cell.angle_alpha   90.00
_cell.angle_beta   90.00
_cell.angle_gamma   90.00
#
_symmetry.space_group_name_H-M   'P 1'
#
loop_
_entity.id
_entity.type
_entity.pdbx_description
1 polymer ?
#
loop_
_entity_poly.entity_id
_entity_poly.type
_entity_poly.pdbx_seq_one_letter_code
_entity_poly.pdbx_strand_id
1 'polypeptide(L)'
;DIAICIDRVEQASTLAIRRVQRKWAGLRSFVKDKTPVAGFAPEAPGFFWLAGQGGYGIMTSPAMGRVAAALAQGKPLPADIAAHGIVPADLAPARLA
;
A
#
# COMPACT_ATOMS: atom_id res chain seq x y z
N ASP A 1 0.77 -24.80 0.91
CA ASP A 1 1.62 -23.59 1.04
C ASP A 1 2.78 -23.73 2.01
N ILE A 2 2.55 -24.00 3.30
CA ILE A 2 3.63 -24.01 4.31
C ILE A 2 4.74 -25.03 4.01
N ALA A 3 4.39 -26.28 3.65
CA ALA A 3 5.39 -27.29 3.31
C ALA A 3 6.22 -26.91 2.07
N ILE A 4 5.59 -26.31 1.05
CA ILE A 4 6.27 -25.80 -0.15
C ILE A 4 7.20 -24.61 0.21
N CYS A 5 6.77 -23.73 1.11
CA CYS A 5 7.60 -22.64 1.59
C CYS A 5 8.82 -23.15 2.35
N ILE A 6 8.65 -24.16 3.22
CA ILE A 6 9.76 -24.81 3.92
C ILE A 6 10.74 -25.41 2.92
N ASP A 7 10.26 -26.28 2.02
CA ASP A 7 11.09 -26.92 1.00
C ASP A 7 11.88 -25.88 0.19
N ARG A 8 11.24 -24.81 -0.29
CA ARG A 8 11.92 -23.74 -1.03
C ARG A 8 12.99 -23.01 -0.21
N VAL A 9 12.76 -22.76 1.07
CA VAL A 9 13.75 -22.10 1.94
C VAL A 9 14.94 -23.02 2.20
N GLU A 10 14.70 -24.31 2.44
CA GLU A 10 15.75 -25.30 2.66
C GLU A 10 16.55 -25.60 1.39
N GLN A 11 15.94 -25.50 0.20
CA GLN A 11 16.67 -25.59 -1.07
C GLN A 11 17.50 -24.33 -1.37
N ALA A 12 17.02 -23.15 -0.96
CA ALA A 12 17.68 -21.87 -1.22
C ALA A 12 18.69 -21.45 -0.13
N SER A 13 18.83 -22.23 0.95
CA SER A 13 19.69 -21.89 2.09
C SER A 13 20.20 -23.15 2.78
N THR A 14 20.99 -23.01 3.84
CA THR A 14 21.44 -24.14 4.69
C THR A 14 20.59 -24.30 5.95
N LEU A 15 19.47 -23.56 6.05
CA LEU A 15 18.57 -23.65 7.20
C LEU A 15 17.86 -25.01 7.20
N ALA A 16 17.71 -25.60 8.39
CA ALA A 16 16.90 -26.80 8.60
C ALA A 16 15.67 -26.46 9.45
N ILE A 17 14.49 -26.37 8.83
CA ILE A 17 13.24 -25.93 9.45
C ILE A 17 12.52 -27.14 10.04
N ARG A 18 12.81 -27.43 11.32
CA ARG A 18 12.23 -28.57 12.04
C ARG A 18 10.79 -28.35 12.51
N ARG A 19 10.41 -27.10 12.82
CA ARG A 19 9.08 -26.77 13.36
C ARG A 19 8.70 -25.31 13.07
N VAL A 20 7.46 -25.09 12.62
CA VAL A 20 6.86 -23.76 12.50
C VAL A 20 6.24 -23.37 13.84
N GLN A 21 6.75 -22.31 14.48
CA GLN A 21 6.25 -21.84 15.78
C GLN A 21 4.90 -21.12 15.66
N ARG A 22 4.75 -20.28 14.64
CA ARG A 22 3.55 -19.48 14.37
C ARG A 22 3.32 -19.38 12.87
N LYS A 23 2.05 -19.42 12.47
CA LYS A 23 1.61 -19.24 11.08
C LYS A 23 0.43 -18.28 11.05
N TRP A 24 0.47 -17.34 10.13
CA TRP A 24 -0.66 -16.46 9.82
C TRP A 24 -0.59 -16.06 8.35
N ALA A 25 -1.70 -15.54 7.86
CA ALA A 25 -1.78 -14.89 6.56
C ALA A 25 -2.29 -13.47 6.76
N GLY A 26 -1.82 -12.55 5.91
CA GLY A 26 -2.34 -11.20 5.82
C GLY A 26 -2.86 -10.95 4.41
N LEU A 27 -3.89 -10.12 4.30
CA LEU A 27 -4.39 -9.68 2.99
C LEU A 27 -3.59 -8.45 2.54
N ARG A 28 -3.13 -8.50 1.29
CA ARG A 28 -2.52 -7.37 0.60
C ARG A 28 -3.49 -6.98 -0.51
N SER A 29 -4.14 -5.83 -0.35
CA SER A 29 -5.20 -5.37 -1.27
C SER A 29 -4.64 -4.41 -2.31
N PHE A 30 -4.93 -4.68 -3.58
CA PHE A 30 -4.45 -3.90 -4.72
C PHE A 30 -5.61 -3.41 -5.57
N VAL A 31 -5.44 -2.23 -6.16
CA VAL A 31 -6.19 -1.80 -7.34
C VAL A 31 -5.43 -2.20 -8.61
N LYS A 32 -6.05 -2.03 -9.78
CA LYS A 32 -5.56 -2.54 -11.08
C LYS A 32 -4.11 -2.15 -11.40
N ASP A 33 -3.74 -0.90 -11.14
CA ASP A 33 -2.40 -0.36 -11.42
C ASP A 33 -1.37 -0.62 -10.30
N LYS A 34 -1.81 -1.23 -9.18
CA LYS A 34 -1.04 -1.47 -7.95
C LYS A 34 -0.54 -0.19 -7.27
N THR A 35 -0.96 1.00 -7.67
CA THR A 35 -0.66 2.24 -6.95
C THR A 35 -1.70 2.43 -5.84
N PRO A 36 -1.35 2.88 -4.62
CA PRO A 36 -2.34 3.22 -3.61
C PRO A 36 -3.32 4.30 -4.08
N VAL A 37 -4.49 4.37 -3.46
CA VAL A 37 -5.50 5.40 -3.73
C VAL A 37 -5.61 6.31 -2.51
N ALA A 38 -5.47 7.61 -2.72
CA ALA A 38 -5.75 8.67 -1.75
C ALA A 38 -6.48 9.83 -2.42
N GLY A 39 -7.75 10.04 -2.11
CA GLY A 39 -8.54 11.13 -2.67
C GLY A 39 -10.05 10.96 -2.50
N PHE A 40 -10.80 12.04 -2.77
CA PHE A 40 -12.26 12.03 -2.69
C PHE A 40 -12.89 11.21 -3.81
N ALA A 41 -13.97 10.50 -3.47
CA ALA A 41 -14.80 9.79 -4.43
C ALA A 41 -15.65 10.80 -5.23
N PRO A 42 -15.57 10.84 -6.57
CA PRO A 42 -16.38 11.76 -7.38
C PRO A 42 -17.89 11.49 -7.25
N GLU A 43 -18.27 10.25 -6.98
CA GLU A 43 -19.66 9.79 -6.84
C GLU A 43 -20.24 9.93 -5.43
N ALA A 44 -19.41 10.23 -4.42
CA ALA A 44 -19.83 10.27 -3.02
C ALA A 44 -19.21 11.50 -2.30
N PRO A 45 -19.93 12.65 -2.27
CA PRO A 45 -19.46 13.86 -1.61
C PRO A 45 -19.08 13.62 -0.15
N GLY A 46 -17.88 14.06 0.23
CA GLY A 46 -17.34 13.90 1.58
C GLY A 46 -16.70 12.54 1.87
N PHE A 47 -16.78 11.56 0.96
CA PHE A 47 -16.14 10.27 1.13
C PHE A 47 -14.69 10.30 0.60
N PHE A 48 -13.72 9.96 1.45
CA PHE A 48 -12.30 9.95 1.10
C PHE A 48 -11.74 8.52 1.10
N TRP A 49 -11.17 8.11 -0.03
CA TRP A 49 -10.46 6.85 -0.15
C TRP A 49 -9.05 6.96 0.42
N LEU A 50 -8.66 6.01 1.27
CA LEU A 50 -7.27 5.69 1.58
C LEU A 50 -7.11 4.17 1.49
N ALA A 51 -6.85 3.67 0.29
CA ALA A 51 -6.97 2.24 -0.03
C ALA A 51 -5.83 1.73 -0.93
N GLY A 52 -5.79 0.41 -1.15
CA GLY A 52 -4.90 -0.19 -2.15
C GLY A 52 -3.41 -0.18 -1.75
N GLN A 53 -3.09 -0.17 -0.45
CA GLN A 53 -1.72 -0.12 0.06
C GLN A 53 -0.86 -1.34 -0.33
N GLY A 54 -1.46 -2.40 -0.86
CA GLY A 54 -0.75 -3.56 -1.37
C GLY A 54 0.19 -4.16 -0.33
N GLY A 55 1.47 -4.30 -0.70
CA GLY A 55 2.51 -4.79 0.18
C GLY A 55 3.40 -3.73 0.83
N TYR A 56 3.08 -2.46 0.65
CA TYR A 56 3.97 -1.34 1.00
C TYR A 56 3.39 -0.46 2.11
N GLY A 57 2.17 -0.76 2.60
CA GLY A 57 1.47 0.07 3.58
C GLY A 57 2.28 0.45 4.81
N ILE A 58 3.14 -0.45 5.33
CA ILE A 58 4.03 -0.11 6.47
C ILE A 58 5.10 0.88 6.03
N MET A 59 5.84 0.57 4.97
CA MET A 59 6.96 1.38 4.47
C MET A 59 6.53 2.77 4.02
N THR A 60 5.37 2.89 3.38
CA THR A 60 4.86 4.16 2.85
C THR A 60 4.02 4.94 3.84
N SER A 61 3.66 4.37 4.99
CA SER A 61 2.75 5.00 5.96
C SER A 61 3.15 6.42 6.39
N PRO A 62 4.44 6.77 6.61
CA PRO A 62 4.78 8.14 7.02
C PRO A 62 4.46 9.18 5.94
N ALA A 63 4.72 8.86 4.67
CA ALA A 63 4.41 9.72 3.55
C ALA A 63 2.90 9.72 3.25
N MET A 64 2.30 8.53 3.14
CA MET A 64 0.88 8.36 2.80
C MET A 64 -0.05 8.98 3.83
N GLY A 65 0.28 8.94 5.12
CA GLY A 65 -0.50 9.61 6.15
C GLY A 65 -0.52 11.14 5.98
N ARG A 66 0.64 11.73 5.68
CA ARG A 66 0.76 13.18 5.44
C ARG A 66 0.04 13.60 4.15
N VAL A 67 0.16 12.80 3.09
CA VAL A 67 -0.55 13.01 1.83
C VAL A 67 -2.06 12.94 2.03
N ALA A 68 -2.57 11.87 2.66
CA ALA A 68 -4.00 11.69 2.90
C ALA A 68 -4.56 12.84 3.75
N ALA A 69 -3.87 13.23 4.81
CA ALA A 69 -4.28 14.35 5.66
C ALA A 69 -4.33 15.69 4.90
N ALA A 70 -3.35 15.96 4.04
CA ALA A 70 -3.33 17.18 3.23
C ALA A 70 -4.49 17.20 2.21
N LEU A 71 -4.64 16.12 1.45
CA LEU A 71 -5.69 16.02 0.43
C LEU A 71 -7.10 16.06 1.03
N ALA A 72 -7.32 15.40 2.17
CA ALA A 72 -8.61 15.44 2.88
C ALA A 72 -8.98 16.85 3.38
N GLN A 73 -7.99 17.71 3.60
CA GLN A 73 -8.18 19.12 3.98
C GLN A 73 -8.19 20.09 2.78
N GLY A 74 -8.12 19.57 1.53
CA GLY A 74 -8.01 20.41 0.33
C GLY A 74 -6.68 21.18 0.23
N LYS A 75 -5.62 20.71 0.90
CA LYS A 75 -4.29 21.31 0.88
C LYS A 75 -3.41 20.67 -0.20
N PRO A 76 -2.39 21.38 -0.71
CA PRO A 76 -1.40 20.77 -1.59
C PRO A 76 -0.61 19.66 -0.88
N LEU A 77 0.02 18.78 -1.67
CA LEU A 77 0.92 17.76 -1.13
C LEU A 77 2.08 18.40 -0.34
N PRO A 78 2.60 17.73 0.70
CA PRO A 78 3.82 18.18 1.37
C PRO A 78 4.97 18.35 0.37
N ALA A 79 5.70 19.47 0.47
CA ALA A 79 6.70 19.87 -0.53
C ALA A 79 7.81 18.82 -0.72
N ASP A 80 8.25 18.16 0.35
CA ASP A 80 9.24 17.08 0.30
C ASP A 80 8.73 15.86 -0.46
N ILE A 81 7.43 15.58 -0.42
CA ILE A 81 6.81 14.47 -1.17
C ILE A 81 6.62 14.88 -2.63
N ALA A 82 6.15 16.10 -2.88
CA ALA A 82 5.99 16.64 -4.23
C ALA A 82 7.33 16.75 -4.98
N ALA A 83 8.44 17.00 -4.27
CA ALA A 83 9.79 17.04 -4.84
C ALA A 83 10.23 15.71 -5.48
N HIS A 84 9.59 14.59 -5.12
CA HIS A 84 9.80 13.30 -5.77
C HIS A 84 8.99 13.12 -7.08
N GLY A 85 8.33 14.18 -7.56
CA GLY A 85 7.55 14.17 -8.80
C GLY A 85 6.13 13.62 -8.66
N ILE A 86 5.65 13.43 -7.43
CA ILE A 86 4.29 12.93 -7.17
C ILE A 86 3.29 14.07 -7.27
N VAL A 87 2.21 13.86 -8.01
CA VAL A 87 1.07 14.79 -8.12
C VAL A 87 -0.21 14.14 -7.57
N PRO A 88 -1.21 14.93 -7.11
CA PRO A 88 -2.47 14.38 -6.59
C PRO A 88 -3.18 13.41 -7.55
N ALA A 89 -3.06 13.65 -8.86
CA ALA A 89 -3.66 12.79 -9.89
C ALA A 89 -3.11 11.35 -9.87
N ASP A 90 -1.86 11.15 -9.44
CA ASP A 90 -1.25 9.81 -9.33
C ASP A 90 -1.93 8.94 -8.26
N LEU A 91 -2.61 9.58 -7.30
CA LEU A 91 -3.24 8.93 -6.15
C LEU A 91 -4.77 9.03 -6.19
N ALA A 92 -5.32 9.88 -7.06
CA ALA A 92 -6.76 10.10 -7.16
C ALA A 92 -7.51 8.80 -7.56
N PRO A 93 -8.71 8.54 -7.00
CA PRO A 93 -9.54 7.40 -7.42
C PRO A 93 -9.91 7.45 -8.91
N ALA A 94 -10.13 8.66 -9.44
CA ALA A 94 -10.54 8.88 -10.82
C ALA A 94 -9.56 8.35 -11.87
N ARG A 95 -8.29 8.11 -11.52
CA ARG A 95 -7.30 7.51 -12.44
C ARG A 95 -7.62 6.06 -12.81
N LEU A 96 -8.48 5.39 -12.05
CA LEU A 96 -8.85 3.99 -12.22
C LEU A 96 -10.11 3.80 -13.10
N ALA A 97 -10.74 4.89 -13.53
CA ALA A 97 -11.92 4.89 -14.41
C ALA A 97 -11.58 4.42 -15.83
#